data_AF-A0A961HRF2-F1
#
_entry.id   AF-A0A961HRF2-F1
#
_cell.length_a   1.000
_cell.length_b   1.000
_cell.length_c   1.000
_cell.angle_alpha   90.00
_cell.angle_beta   90.00
_cell.angle_gamma   90.00
#
_symmetry.space_group_name_H-M   'P 1'
#
loop_
_entity.id
_entity.type
_entity.pdbx_description
1 polymer ?
#
loop_
_entity_poly.entity_id
_entity_poly.type
_entity_poly.pdbx_seq_one_letter_code
_entity_poly.pdbx_strand_id
1 'polypeptide(L)'
;ILIEGYGLTEAVTAKSANPMNGLKKEKSIGIPWPDTIFQVVDDEGRPLPPNEPGEIRIQSPDLMMGYWENPEATSECMRDGWLYTGDIGYMDSDGYFYIVDRKKDLIISGGYNVYPSEVEEVIYSHEDVLEASVIGIPDAKKGESVKAFVVTVSGSHLNETALNEYLAARLIKYKLPASIEFRESLPKSPIGKILKKELAREELDRLQNA
;
A
#
# COMPACT_ATOMS: atom_id res chain seq x y z
N ILE A 1 26.69 3.13 -1.18
CA ILE A 1 25.88 2.00 -1.69
C ILE A 1 24.66 1.92 -0.80
N LEU A 2 23.45 2.05 -1.37
CA LEU A 2 22.19 1.86 -0.64
C LEU A 2 21.81 0.37 -0.75
N ILE A 3 21.42 -0.25 0.37
CA ILE A 3 20.88 -1.60 0.41
C ILE A 3 19.50 -1.50 1.03
N GLU A 4 18.47 -1.69 0.20
CA GLU A 4 17.09 -1.74 0.65
C GLU A 4 16.84 -3.08 1.35
N GLY A 5 16.15 -3.02 2.48
CA GLY A 5 15.72 -4.18 3.23
C GLY A 5 14.39 -3.91 3.92
N TYR A 6 13.76 -4.97 4.40
CA TYR A 6 12.43 -4.91 4.97
C TYR A 6 12.38 -5.65 6.30
N GLY A 7 11.62 -5.10 7.22
CA GLY A 7 11.32 -5.66 8.52
C GLY A 7 10.15 -4.91 9.14
N LEU A 8 9.60 -5.49 10.18
CA LEU A 8 8.47 -4.97 10.95
C LEU A 8 8.65 -5.38 12.41
N THR A 9 7.99 -4.67 13.33
CA THR A 9 8.14 -4.88 14.77
C THR A 9 7.88 -6.33 15.17
N GLU A 10 6.88 -6.93 14.55
CA GLU A 10 6.43 -8.31 14.76
C GLU A 10 7.47 -9.36 14.33
N ALA A 11 8.42 -8.98 13.46
CA ALA A 11 9.53 -9.83 13.02
C ALA A 11 10.86 -9.51 13.71
N VAL A 12 10.87 -8.63 14.72
CA VAL A 12 12.03 -8.26 15.58
C VAL A 12 13.15 -7.49 14.85
N THR A 13 13.53 -7.89 13.65
CA THR A 13 14.61 -7.30 12.84
C THR A 13 14.26 -7.28 11.35
N ALA A 14 15.18 -6.79 10.51
CA ALA A 14 15.07 -6.94 9.07
C ALA A 14 15.07 -8.42 8.68
N LYS A 15 14.18 -8.79 7.76
CA LYS A 15 13.92 -10.15 7.29
C LYS A 15 14.21 -10.40 5.82
N SER A 16 14.38 -9.34 5.05
CA SER A 16 14.87 -9.41 3.68
C SER A 16 15.78 -8.23 3.40
N ALA A 17 16.69 -8.40 2.46
CA ALA A 17 17.48 -7.31 1.92
C ALA A 17 17.97 -7.62 0.51
N ASN A 18 18.19 -6.58 -0.27
CA ASN A 18 18.90 -6.70 -1.53
C ASN A 18 20.32 -7.27 -1.26
N PRO A 19 20.81 -8.23 -2.07
CA PRO A 19 22.13 -8.81 -1.86
C PRO A 19 23.25 -7.76 -1.86
N MET A 20 24.08 -7.77 -0.82
CA MET A 20 25.27 -6.90 -0.75
C MET A 20 26.20 -7.16 -1.93
N ASN A 21 26.49 -8.44 -2.18
CA ASN A 21 27.24 -8.92 -3.33
C ASN A 21 26.29 -9.66 -4.25
N GLY A 22 25.75 -8.98 -5.26
CA GLY A 22 24.77 -9.54 -6.18
C GLY A 22 23.94 -8.48 -6.91
N LEU A 23 22.99 -8.95 -7.71
CA LEU A 23 22.03 -8.10 -8.40
C LEU A 23 21.16 -7.38 -7.36
N LYS A 24 21.06 -6.06 -7.47
CA LYS A 24 20.15 -5.24 -6.67
C LYS A 24 19.02 -4.82 -7.57
N LYS A 25 17.80 -5.18 -7.22
CA LYS A 25 16.62 -4.77 -7.99
C LYS A 25 16.02 -3.54 -7.33
N GLU A 26 15.85 -2.49 -8.12
CA GLU A 26 15.26 -1.24 -7.67
C GLU A 26 13.84 -1.48 -7.13
N LYS A 27 13.48 -0.79 -6.03
CA LYS A 27 12.19 -0.94 -5.32
C LYS A 27 11.96 -2.32 -4.68
N SER A 28 12.90 -3.25 -4.80
CA SER A 28 12.77 -4.57 -4.18
C SER A 28 13.17 -4.49 -2.71
N ILE A 29 12.44 -5.20 -1.87
CA ILE A 29 12.85 -5.48 -0.49
C ILE A 29 13.86 -6.64 -0.41
N GLY A 30 14.28 -7.15 -1.57
CA GLY A 30 15.30 -8.17 -1.74
C GLY A 30 14.78 -9.58 -1.53
N ILE A 31 15.68 -10.44 -1.06
CA ILE A 31 15.41 -11.84 -0.79
C ILE A 31 15.40 -12.10 0.73
N PRO A 32 14.64 -13.11 1.21
CA PRO A 32 14.61 -13.47 2.63
C PRO A 32 16.01 -13.80 3.18
N TRP A 33 16.21 -13.52 4.47
CA TRP A 33 17.41 -13.94 5.19
C TRP A 33 17.44 -15.47 5.37
N PRO A 34 18.61 -16.07 5.68
CA PRO A 34 18.66 -17.46 6.08
C PRO A 34 17.64 -17.79 7.18
N ASP A 35 17.10 -19.00 7.13
CA ASP A 35 16.06 -19.50 8.06
C ASP A 35 14.76 -18.69 8.09
N THR A 36 14.57 -17.75 7.17
CA THR A 36 13.34 -16.98 7.00
C THR A 36 12.64 -17.37 5.69
N ILE A 37 11.35 -17.70 5.78
CA ILE A 37 10.53 -18.02 4.61
C ILE A 37 9.54 -16.89 4.40
N PHE A 38 9.54 -16.33 3.19
CA PHE A 38 8.49 -15.41 2.73
C PHE A 38 7.57 -16.16 1.76
N GLN A 39 6.29 -15.86 1.83
CA GLN A 39 5.30 -16.38 0.91
C GLN A 39 4.26 -15.31 0.61
N VAL A 40 3.90 -15.17 -0.66
CA VAL A 40 2.78 -14.34 -1.09
C VAL A 40 1.54 -15.22 -1.16
N VAL A 41 0.44 -14.78 -0.53
CA VAL A 41 -0.80 -15.56 -0.47
C VAL A 41 -2.03 -14.74 -0.83
N ASP A 42 -3.06 -15.42 -1.31
CA ASP A 42 -4.40 -14.86 -1.46
C ASP A 42 -5.15 -14.75 -0.11
N ASP A 43 -6.38 -14.27 -0.15
CA ASP A 43 -7.22 -14.09 1.04
C ASP A 43 -7.62 -15.40 1.72
N GLU A 44 -7.57 -16.53 1.00
CA GLU A 44 -7.74 -17.87 1.57
C GLU A 44 -6.44 -18.47 2.12
N GLY A 45 -5.33 -17.72 2.06
CA GLY A 45 -4.02 -18.14 2.56
C GLY A 45 -3.29 -19.14 1.64
N ARG A 46 -3.71 -19.26 0.38
CA ARG A 46 -3.08 -20.13 -0.62
C ARG A 46 -1.91 -19.40 -1.29
N PRO A 47 -0.76 -20.08 -1.53
CA PRO A 47 0.36 -19.51 -2.27
C PRO A 47 -0.05 -18.95 -3.63
N LEU A 48 0.43 -17.76 -3.95
CA LEU A 48 0.34 -17.17 -5.28
C LEU A 48 1.63 -17.42 -6.09
N PRO A 49 1.52 -17.52 -7.43
CA PRO A 49 2.67 -17.65 -8.31
C PRO A 49 3.46 -16.32 -8.41
N PRO A 50 4.66 -16.34 -9.02
CA PRO A 50 5.43 -15.13 -9.21
C PRO A 50 4.67 -14.03 -9.96
N ASN A 51 4.92 -12.78 -9.58
CA ASN A 51 4.33 -11.55 -10.09
C ASN A 51 2.82 -11.38 -9.84
N GLU A 52 2.20 -12.23 -9.02
CA GLU A 52 0.84 -12.02 -8.54
C GLU A 52 0.83 -11.32 -7.18
N PRO A 53 0.18 -10.16 -7.05
CA PRO A 53 0.05 -9.47 -5.77
C PRO A 53 -0.83 -10.20 -4.77
N GLY A 54 -0.36 -10.32 -3.54
CA GLY A 54 -1.11 -10.85 -2.40
C GLY A 54 -0.46 -10.45 -1.07
N GLU A 55 -1.00 -10.94 0.03
CA GLU A 55 -0.43 -10.65 1.34
C GLU A 55 0.89 -11.41 1.52
N ILE A 56 1.93 -10.70 1.97
CA ILE A 56 3.18 -11.34 2.37
C ILE A 56 3.02 -11.91 3.77
N ARG A 57 3.32 -13.20 3.92
CA ARG A 57 3.47 -13.85 5.23
C ARG A 57 4.89 -14.36 5.44
N ILE A 58 5.33 -14.35 6.69
CA ILE A 58 6.69 -14.67 7.11
C ILE A 58 6.67 -15.82 8.10
N GLN A 59 7.57 -16.78 7.93
CA GLN A 59 7.91 -17.77 8.96
C GLN A 59 9.39 -17.61 9.30
N SER A 60 9.71 -17.48 10.60
CA SER A 60 11.07 -17.29 11.10
C SER A 60 11.17 -17.78 12.55
N PRO A 61 12.35 -18.25 13.03
CA PRO A 61 12.52 -18.74 14.41
C PRO A 61 12.32 -17.69 15.52
N ASP A 62 12.43 -16.41 15.16
CA ASP A 62 12.50 -15.26 16.06
C ASP A 62 11.32 -14.27 15.85
N LEU A 63 10.21 -14.74 15.29
CA LEU A 63 8.97 -13.95 15.26
C LEU A 63 8.50 -13.63 16.68
N MET A 64 7.74 -12.54 16.83
CA MET A 64 7.11 -12.21 18.09
C MET A 64 6.22 -13.35 18.61
N MET A 65 6.00 -13.37 19.93
CA MET A 65 5.04 -14.31 20.54
C MET A 65 3.58 -13.86 20.38
N GLY A 66 3.36 -12.58 20.08
CA GLY A 66 2.05 -11.94 20.03
C GLY A 66 2.04 -10.60 20.73
N TYR A 67 0.89 -9.93 20.65
CA TYR A 67 0.66 -8.66 21.34
C TYR A 67 0.26 -8.90 22.79
N TRP A 68 0.87 -8.13 23.71
CA TRP A 68 0.58 -8.22 25.14
C TRP A 68 -0.89 -7.95 25.45
N GLU A 69 -1.54 -8.84 26.20
CA GLU A 69 -2.96 -8.75 26.58
C GLU A 69 -3.95 -8.57 25.42
N ASN A 70 -3.54 -8.87 24.18
CA ASN A 70 -4.38 -8.75 23.00
C ASN A 70 -4.35 -10.03 22.15
N PRO A 71 -5.01 -11.11 22.62
CA PRO A 71 -5.04 -12.38 21.91
C PRO A 71 -5.77 -12.31 20.57
N GLU A 72 -6.77 -11.41 20.43
CA GLU A 72 -7.50 -11.19 19.17
C GLU A 72 -6.55 -10.68 18.07
N ALA A 73 -5.89 -9.55 18.28
CA ALA A 73 -4.92 -9.02 17.32
C ALA A 73 -3.75 -9.99 17.08
N THR A 74 -3.36 -10.77 18.10
CA THR A 74 -2.35 -11.82 17.93
C THR A 74 -2.83 -12.88 16.96
N SER A 75 -4.05 -13.41 17.13
CA SER A 75 -4.61 -14.42 16.22
C SER A 75 -4.89 -13.90 14.81
N GLU A 76 -5.12 -12.59 14.67
CA GLU A 76 -5.29 -11.96 13.36
C GLU A 76 -4.01 -12.01 12.53
N CYS A 77 -2.83 -11.82 13.14
CA CYS A 77 -1.57 -11.79 12.41
C CYS A 77 -0.74 -13.07 12.54
N MET A 78 -0.86 -13.84 13.62
CA MET A 78 -0.10 -15.07 13.86
C MET A 78 -1.00 -16.29 13.66
N ARG A 79 -0.76 -17.06 12.59
CA ARG A 79 -1.58 -18.22 12.22
C ARG A 79 -0.68 -19.36 11.73
N ASP A 80 -0.80 -20.55 12.34
CA ASP A 80 -0.06 -21.76 11.93
C ASP A 80 1.46 -21.56 11.78
N GLY A 81 2.06 -20.76 12.67
CA GLY A 81 3.50 -20.45 12.65
C GLY A 81 3.91 -19.42 11.59
N TRP A 82 2.94 -18.74 10.97
CA TRP A 82 3.15 -17.64 10.04
C TRP A 82 2.72 -16.31 10.66
N LEU A 83 3.52 -15.28 10.42
CA LEU A 83 3.17 -13.87 10.60
C LEU A 83 2.60 -13.31 9.30
N TYR A 84 1.32 -12.96 9.27
CA TYR A 84 0.66 -12.18 8.23
C TYR A 84 0.99 -10.71 8.46
N THR A 85 1.72 -10.12 7.52
CA THR A 85 2.35 -8.79 7.71
C THR A 85 1.37 -7.62 7.53
N GLY A 86 0.22 -7.89 6.89
CA GLY A 86 -0.67 -6.85 6.38
C GLY A 86 -0.05 -5.98 5.28
N ASP A 87 1.09 -6.39 4.71
CA ASP A 87 1.68 -5.81 3.51
C ASP A 87 1.27 -6.62 2.28
N ILE A 88 0.79 -5.94 1.26
CA ILE A 88 0.54 -6.51 -0.05
C ILE A 88 1.80 -6.38 -0.89
N GLY A 89 2.20 -7.47 -1.53
CA GLY A 89 3.38 -7.53 -2.35
C GLY A 89 3.36 -8.69 -3.33
N TYR A 90 4.42 -8.83 -4.11
CA TYR A 90 4.63 -9.96 -5.00
C TYR A 90 6.08 -10.42 -4.94
N MET A 91 6.32 -11.66 -5.37
CA MET A 91 7.65 -12.20 -5.59
C MET A 91 7.88 -12.31 -7.10
N ASP A 92 9.00 -11.82 -7.62
CA ASP A 92 9.32 -11.99 -9.03
C ASP A 92 9.88 -13.39 -9.34
N SER A 93 10.18 -13.66 -10.62
CA SER A 93 10.71 -14.96 -11.06
C SER A 93 12.09 -15.31 -10.51
N ASP A 94 12.84 -14.31 -10.02
CA ASP A 94 14.19 -14.49 -9.48
C ASP A 94 14.17 -14.59 -7.94
N GLY A 95 12.98 -14.57 -7.32
CA GLY A 95 12.78 -14.69 -5.88
C GLY A 95 12.86 -13.38 -5.10
N TYR A 96 12.91 -12.24 -5.78
CA TYR A 96 12.92 -10.93 -5.13
C TYR A 96 11.51 -10.49 -4.78
N PHE A 97 11.33 -9.94 -3.58
CA PHE A 97 10.04 -9.47 -3.10
C PHE A 97 9.89 -7.97 -3.28
N TYR A 98 8.65 -7.54 -3.46
CA TYR A 98 8.26 -6.15 -3.67
C TYR A 98 7.03 -5.84 -2.83
N ILE A 99 7.01 -4.67 -2.21
CA ILE A 99 5.84 -4.16 -1.48
C ILE A 99 5.08 -3.24 -2.43
N VAL A 100 3.78 -3.51 -2.56
CA VAL A 100 2.85 -2.73 -3.37
C VAL A 100 2.07 -1.77 -2.47
N ASP A 101 1.44 -2.27 -1.41
CA ASP A 101 0.60 -1.44 -0.54
C ASP A 101 0.37 -2.11 0.83
N ARG A 102 -0.48 -1.53 1.66
CA ARG A 102 -0.99 -2.13 2.89
C ARG A 102 -2.35 -2.79 2.62
N LYS A 103 -2.56 -3.99 3.17
CA LYS A 103 -3.82 -4.73 3.03
C LYS A 103 -5.03 -3.94 3.51
N LYS A 104 -4.86 -3.17 4.59
CA LYS A 104 -5.91 -2.30 5.15
C LYS A 104 -6.24 -1.06 4.32
N ASP A 105 -5.34 -0.68 3.40
CA ASP A 105 -5.51 0.51 2.54
C ASP A 105 -6.01 0.09 1.14
N LEU A 106 -6.13 -1.22 0.86
CA LEU A 106 -6.68 -1.75 -0.38
C LEU A 106 -8.11 -1.27 -0.60
N ILE A 107 -8.39 -0.76 -1.79
CA ILE A 107 -9.72 -0.32 -2.20
C ILE A 107 -10.34 -1.40 -3.08
N ILE A 108 -11.54 -1.85 -2.74
CA ILE A 108 -12.30 -2.83 -3.52
C ILE A 108 -13.38 -2.09 -4.31
N SER A 109 -13.06 -1.69 -5.54
CA SER A 109 -13.98 -0.94 -6.40
C SER A 109 -14.62 -1.84 -7.44
N GLY A 110 -15.91 -2.13 -7.25
CA GLY A 110 -16.69 -2.96 -8.18
C GLY A 110 -16.18 -4.39 -8.29
N GLY A 111 -15.62 -4.92 -7.20
CA GLY A 111 -14.99 -6.25 -7.14
C GLY A 111 -13.55 -6.32 -7.64
N TYR A 112 -12.94 -5.17 -7.98
CA TYR A 112 -11.53 -5.09 -8.39
C TYR A 112 -10.66 -4.50 -7.30
N ASN A 113 -9.50 -5.10 -7.08
CA ASN A 113 -8.46 -4.55 -6.22
C ASN A 113 -7.84 -3.32 -6.87
N VAL A 114 -7.88 -2.21 -6.14
CA VAL A 114 -7.17 -0.97 -6.48
C VAL A 114 -6.20 -0.67 -5.35
N TYR A 115 -4.90 -0.67 -5.67
CA TYR A 115 -3.85 -0.29 -4.75
C TYR A 115 -3.68 1.24 -4.82
N PRO A 116 -3.98 1.99 -3.73
CA PRO A 116 -3.76 3.42 -3.69
C PRO A 116 -2.39 3.87 -4.20
N SER A 117 -1.33 3.14 -3.86
CA SER A 117 0.04 3.46 -4.27
C SER A 117 0.23 3.53 -5.78
N GLU A 118 -0.41 2.66 -6.55
CA GLU A 118 -0.34 2.68 -8.02
C GLU A 118 -1.02 3.93 -8.59
N VAL A 119 -2.15 4.35 -7.99
CA VAL A 119 -2.87 5.56 -8.41
C VAL A 119 -2.06 6.80 -8.02
N GLU A 120 -1.50 6.81 -6.81
CA GLU A 120 -0.62 7.85 -6.29
C GLU A 120 0.62 8.02 -7.18
N GLU A 121 1.29 6.94 -7.58
CA GLU A 121 2.47 7.00 -8.46
C GLU A 121 2.16 7.68 -9.80
N VAL A 122 0.99 7.39 -10.38
CA VAL A 122 0.57 8.07 -11.62
C VAL A 122 0.24 9.54 -11.34
N ILE A 123 -0.42 9.89 -10.23
CA ILE A 123 -0.68 11.29 -9.88
C ILE A 123 0.64 12.05 -9.66
N TYR A 124 1.59 11.47 -8.94
CA TYR A 124 2.91 12.03 -8.68
C TYR A 124 3.77 12.21 -9.92
N SER A 125 3.49 11.47 -11.00
CA SER A 125 4.17 11.67 -12.29
C SER A 125 3.77 12.96 -13.01
N HIS A 126 2.73 13.65 -12.56
CA HIS A 126 2.31 14.93 -13.12
C HIS A 126 3.15 16.08 -12.52
N GLU A 127 3.75 16.90 -13.38
CA GLU A 127 4.71 17.95 -12.97
C GLU A 127 4.14 18.99 -11.98
N ASP A 128 2.86 19.30 -12.12
CA ASP A 128 2.16 20.25 -11.24
C ASP A 128 1.76 19.68 -9.86
N VAL A 129 1.95 18.39 -9.60
CA VAL A 129 1.58 17.77 -8.31
C VAL A 129 2.75 17.86 -7.33
N LEU A 130 2.49 18.43 -6.15
CA LEU A 130 3.41 18.45 -5.02
C LEU A 130 3.19 17.25 -4.10
N GLU A 131 1.95 16.98 -3.74
CA GLU A 131 1.58 15.86 -2.87
C GLU A 131 0.28 15.21 -3.35
N ALA A 132 0.17 13.89 -3.17
CA ALA A 132 -1.04 13.16 -3.46
C ALA A 132 -1.29 12.08 -2.41
N SER A 133 -2.55 11.83 -2.13
CA SER A 133 -2.96 10.68 -1.33
C SER A 133 -4.28 10.14 -1.84
N VAL A 134 -4.37 8.82 -1.94
CA VAL A 134 -5.55 8.10 -2.43
C VAL A 134 -6.11 7.23 -1.33
N ILE A 135 -7.44 7.24 -1.20
CA ILE A 135 -8.19 6.42 -0.24
C ILE A 135 -9.42 5.81 -0.93
N GLY A 136 -9.95 4.75 -0.32
CA GLY A 136 -11.28 4.22 -0.63
C GLY A 136 -12.35 5.02 0.11
N ILE A 137 -13.46 5.30 -0.56
CA ILE A 137 -14.65 5.90 0.04
C ILE A 137 -15.88 5.04 -0.27
N PRO A 138 -16.89 4.98 0.62
CA PRO A 138 -18.10 4.21 0.37
C PRO A 138 -18.79 4.61 -0.94
N ASP A 139 -19.16 3.61 -1.74
CA ASP A 139 -19.90 3.80 -3.00
C ASP A 139 -21.06 2.78 -3.07
N ALA A 140 -22.29 3.27 -3.21
CA ALA A 140 -23.49 2.43 -3.20
C ALA A 140 -23.57 1.38 -4.33
N LYS A 141 -22.86 1.59 -5.44
CA LYS A 141 -22.87 0.69 -6.61
C LYS A 141 -21.63 -0.19 -6.66
N LYS A 142 -20.49 0.33 -6.21
CA LYS A 142 -19.19 -0.33 -6.34
C LYS A 142 -18.67 -0.94 -5.02
N GLY A 143 -19.35 -0.72 -3.91
CA GLY A 143 -18.81 -1.00 -2.57
C GLY A 143 -17.92 0.15 -2.14
N GLU A 144 -16.80 0.33 -2.84
CA GLU A 144 -15.91 1.48 -2.68
C GLU A 144 -15.61 2.19 -4.01
N SER A 145 -15.26 3.47 -3.92
CA SER A 145 -14.71 4.23 -5.01
C SER A 145 -13.40 4.91 -4.61
N VAL A 146 -12.55 5.16 -5.59
CA VAL A 146 -11.25 5.80 -5.39
C VAL A 146 -11.47 7.31 -5.20
N LYS A 147 -10.91 7.90 -4.15
CA LYS A 147 -10.82 9.34 -3.98
C LYS A 147 -9.37 9.77 -3.89
N ALA A 148 -9.01 10.81 -4.63
CA ALA A 148 -7.68 11.41 -4.59
C ALA A 148 -7.71 12.78 -3.90
N PHE A 149 -6.74 13.03 -3.03
CA PHE A 149 -6.44 14.34 -2.48
C PHE A 149 -5.12 14.83 -3.06
N VAL A 150 -5.08 16.05 -3.55
CA VAL A 150 -3.95 16.58 -4.32
C VAL A 150 -3.56 17.95 -3.81
N VAL A 151 -2.27 18.16 -3.61
CA VAL A 151 -1.65 19.47 -3.37
C VAL A 151 -0.81 19.78 -4.59
N THR A 152 -0.97 20.96 -5.18
CA THR A 152 -0.20 21.36 -6.35
C THR A 152 1.03 22.18 -5.98
N VAL A 153 1.99 22.26 -6.89
CA VAL A 153 3.07 23.23 -6.80
C VAL A 153 2.52 24.66 -6.84
N SER A 154 3.26 25.61 -6.25
CA SER A 154 2.83 27.02 -6.19
C SER A 154 2.67 27.60 -7.60
N GLY A 155 1.54 28.26 -7.86
CA GLY A 155 1.24 28.89 -9.14
C GLY A 155 0.70 27.95 -10.22
N SER A 156 0.49 26.66 -9.92
CA SER A 156 -0.19 25.74 -10.83
C SER A 156 -1.66 26.14 -11.04
N HIS A 157 -2.16 25.86 -12.25
CA HIS A 157 -3.57 25.98 -12.64
C HIS A 157 -4.22 24.61 -12.90
N LEU A 158 -3.57 23.53 -12.47
CA LEU A 158 -4.10 22.18 -12.58
C LEU A 158 -5.46 22.09 -11.88
N ASN A 159 -6.44 21.53 -12.59
CA ASN A 159 -7.79 21.33 -12.07
C ASN A 159 -8.21 19.86 -12.22
N GLU A 160 -9.36 19.54 -11.62
CA GLU A 160 -9.89 18.17 -11.60
C GLU A 160 -10.10 17.58 -13.00
N THR A 161 -10.59 18.37 -13.96
CA THR A 161 -10.82 17.89 -15.33
C THR A 161 -9.51 17.53 -16.01
N ALA A 162 -8.52 18.42 -15.97
CA ALA A 162 -7.21 18.19 -16.57
C ALA A 162 -6.48 17.01 -15.92
N LEU A 163 -6.51 16.91 -14.59
CA LEU A 163 -5.88 15.77 -13.90
C LEU A 163 -6.61 14.46 -14.22
N ASN A 164 -7.94 14.45 -14.24
CA ASN A 164 -8.70 13.24 -14.59
C ASN A 164 -8.42 12.77 -16.03
N GLU A 165 -8.31 13.69 -16.99
CA GLU A 165 -7.90 13.35 -18.37
C GLU A 165 -6.48 12.75 -18.42
N TYR A 166 -5.54 13.35 -17.66
CA TYR A 166 -4.18 12.83 -17.52
C TYR A 166 -4.16 11.40 -16.96
N LEU A 167 -4.97 11.13 -15.93
CA LEU A 167 -5.10 9.81 -15.31
C LEU A 167 -5.80 8.81 -16.22
N ALA A 168 -6.86 9.20 -16.93
CA ALA A 168 -7.62 8.34 -17.86
C ALA A 168 -6.75 7.81 -19.02
N ALA A 169 -5.70 8.54 -19.40
CA ALA A 169 -4.74 8.09 -20.40
C ALA A 169 -3.75 7.03 -19.89
N ARG A 170 -3.63 6.84 -18.57
CA ARG A 170 -2.58 6.01 -17.92
C ARG A 170 -3.11 4.92 -17.02
N LEU A 171 -4.32 5.08 -16.51
CA LEU A 171 -4.98 4.14 -15.62
C LEU A 171 -6.18 3.48 -16.31
N ILE A 172 -6.41 2.22 -15.97
CA ILE A 172 -7.62 1.51 -16.34
C ILE A 172 -8.82 2.04 -15.56
N LYS A 173 -10.01 1.97 -16.18
CA LYS A 173 -11.22 2.67 -15.74
C LYS A 173 -11.60 2.49 -14.27
N TYR A 174 -11.43 1.30 -13.70
CA TYR A 174 -11.82 1.03 -12.31
C TYR A 174 -10.82 1.58 -11.27
N LYS A 175 -9.59 1.94 -11.69
CA LYS A 175 -8.59 2.61 -10.85
C LYS A 175 -8.72 4.13 -10.86
N LEU A 176 -9.54 4.69 -11.74
CA LEU A 176 -9.71 6.13 -11.84
C LEU A 176 -10.42 6.68 -10.60
N PRO A 177 -9.93 7.81 -10.02
CA PRO A 177 -10.64 8.51 -8.97
C PRO A 177 -12.07 8.86 -9.40
N ALA A 178 -13.04 8.54 -8.56
CA ALA A 178 -14.41 9.01 -8.72
C ALA A 178 -14.56 10.48 -8.29
N SER A 179 -13.63 10.98 -7.48
CA SER A 179 -13.52 12.40 -7.13
C SER A 179 -12.07 12.78 -6.84
N ILE A 180 -11.70 14.01 -7.18
CA ILE A 180 -10.39 14.60 -6.89
C ILE A 180 -10.61 15.87 -6.07
N GLU A 181 -9.96 15.96 -4.92
CA GLU A 181 -10.04 17.12 -4.04
C GLU A 181 -8.67 17.81 -3.96
N PHE A 182 -8.62 19.06 -4.41
CA PHE A 182 -7.43 19.90 -4.26
C PHE A 182 -7.41 20.54 -2.88
N ARG A 183 -6.25 20.50 -2.23
CA ARG A 183 -6.02 21.08 -0.89
C ARG A 183 -4.76 21.93 -0.86
N GLU A 184 -4.72 22.86 0.09
CA GLU A 184 -3.50 23.62 0.38
C GLU A 184 -2.44 22.75 1.06
N SER A 185 -2.87 21.76 1.86
CA SER A 185 -1.99 20.78 2.51
C SER A 185 -2.75 19.50 2.87
N LEU A 186 -2.01 18.41 3.04
CA LEU A 186 -2.53 17.14 3.56
C LEU A 186 -2.15 16.96 5.04
N PRO A 187 -2.99 16.26 5.83
CA PRO A 187 -2.67 15.94 7.23
C PRO A 187 -1.43 15.06 7.28
N LYS A 188 -0.47 15.45 8.14
CA LYS A 188 0.83 14.77 8.26
C LYS A 188 1.19 14.50 9.70
N SER A 189 1.86 13.38 9.92
CA SER A 189 2.58 13.12 11.17
C SER A 189 3.71 14.13 11.39
N PRO A 190 4.26 14.25 12.61
CA PRO A 190 5.42 15.09 12.89
C PRO A 190 6.66 14.78 12.04
N ILE A 191 6.74 13.58 11.47
CA ILE A 191 7.83 13.14 10.58
C ILE A 191 7.49 13.30 9.08
N GLY A 192 6.39 13.99 8.76
CA GLY A 192 6.01 14.33 7.38
C GLY A 192 5.20 13.27 6.62
N LYS A 193 4.94 12.09 7.21
CA LYS A 193 4.09 11.06 6.57
C LYS A 193 2.63 11.50 6.51
N ILE A 194 2.02 11.46 5.31
CA ILE A 194 0.59 11.72 5.11
C ILE A 194 -0.26 10.72 5.89
N LEU A 195 -1.27 11.22 6.60
CA LEU A 195 -2.16 10.44 7.45
C LEU A 195 -3.43 10.04 6.68
N LYS A 196 -3.35 8.98 5.86
CA LYS A 196 -4.50 8.43 5.12
C LYS A 196 -5.73 8.17 5.99
N LYS A 197 -5.52 7.72 7.23
CA LYS A 197 -6.58 7.49 8.22
C LYS A 197 -7.35 8.77 8.58
N GLU A 198 -6.67 9.91 8.64
CA GLU A 198 -7.30 11.19 8.94
C GLU A 198 -8.14 11.68 7.75
N LEU A 199 -7.61 11.55 6.53
CA LEU A 199 -8.35 11.81 5.29
C LEU A 199 -9.62 10.96 5.19
N ALA A 200 -9.52 9.66 5.49
CA ALA A 200 -10.66 8.75 5.48
C ALA A 200 -11.71 9.12 6.55
N ARG A 201 -11.28 9.53 7.74
CA ARG A 201 -12.19 10.00 8.80
C ARG A 201 -12.92 11.28 8.38
N GLU A 202 -12.18 12.30 7.91
CA GLU A 202 -12.77 13.56 7.46
C GLU A 202 -13.83 13.34 6.37
N GLU A 203 -13.55 12.42 5.44
CA GLU A 203 -14.48 12.10 4.37
C GLU A 203 -15.73 11.37 4.87
N LEU A 204 -15.56 10.43 5.80
CA LEU A 204 -16.70 9.75 6.41
C LEU A 204 -17.59 10.72 7.19
N ASP A 205 -16.98 11.63 7.96
CA ASP A 205 -17.69 12.68 8.69
C ASP A 205 -18.43 13.60 7.72
N ARG A 206 -17.81 13.94 6.58
CA ARG A 206 -18.45 14.74 5.51
C ARG A 206 -19.69 14.05 4.95
N LEU A 207 -19.60 12.74 4.67
CA LEU A 207 -20.70 11.95 4.12
C LEU A 207 -21.86 11.76 5.12
N GLN A 208 -21.58 11.73 6.43
CA GLN A 208 -22.61 11.63 7.47
C GLN A 208 -23.34 12.96 7.71
N ASN A 209 -22.70 14.09 7.39
CA ASN A 209 -23.24 15.43 7.57
C ASN A 209 -23.86 16.03 6.30
N ALA A 210 -23.85 15.30 5.18
CA ALA A 210 -24.43 15.69 3.89
C ALA A 210 -25.86 15.16 3.72
#